data_AF-A0A2R6N7K6-F1
#
_entry.id   AF-A0A2R6N7K6-F1
#
_cell.length_a   1.000
_cell.length_b   1.000
_cell.length_c   1.000
_cell.angle_alpha   90.00
_cell.angle_beta   90.00
_cell.angle_gamma   90.00
#
_symmetry.space_group_name_H-M   'P 1'
#
loop_
_entity.id
_entity.type
_entity.pdbx_description
1 polymer ?
#
loop_
_entity_poly.entity_id
_entity_poly.type
_entity_poly.pdbx_seq_one_letter_code
_entity_poly.pdbx_strand_id
1 'polypeptide(L)'
;MIEHLLILGDLLDLFTSPSRLIAVLIEGLAKASLYVMIASGLTLIFGLMDVINFAHGAFTMYGAYMAGGLILAVGAAEMGFAMVIVVFLLVMLTIFLVLALVGTVMEVSLIRRLYEYPPIFQILLTFG
;
A
#
# COMPACT_ATOMS: atom_id res chain seq x y z
N MET A 1 32.74 10.40 -14.59
CA MET A 1 33.54 9.78 -15.67
C MET A 1 33.80 8.30 -15.42
N ILE A 2 34.09 7.85 -14.18
CA ILE A 2 34.40 6.44 -13.86
C ILE A 2 33.15 5.54 -13.90
N GLU A 3 31.98 6.02 -13.44
CA GLU A 3 30.73 5.24 -13.43
C GLU A 3 30.21 4.87 -14.84
N HIS A 4 30.34 5.78 -15.80
CA HIS A 4 29.96 5.49 -17.19
C HIS A 4 30.85 4.42 -17.85
N LEU A 5 32.11 4.33 -17.43
CA LEU A 5 33.05 3.31 -17.91
C LEU A 5 32.74 1.93 -17.29
N LEU A 6 32.30 1.92 -16.02
CA LEU A 6 31.85 0.71 -15.31
C LEU A 6 30.58 0.11 -15.93
N ILE A 7 29.58 0.93 -16.26
CA ILE A 7 28.34 0.47 -16.91
C ILE A 7 28.65 -0.13 -18.29
N LEU A 8 29.54 0.50 -19.05
CA LEU A 8 29.96 -0.02 -20.36
C LEU A 8 30.70 -1.36 -20.23
N GLY A 9 31.52 -1.52 -19.18
CA GLY A 9 32.19 -2.78 -18.84
C GLY A 9 31.19 -3.88 -18.48
N ASP A 10 30.23 -3.59 -17.60
CA ASP A 10 29.18 -4.54 -17.20
C ASP A 10 28.30 -4.98 -18.39
N LEU A 11 28.02 -4.07 -19.32
CA LEU A 11 27.28 -4.36 -20.55
C LEU A 11 28.09 -5.28 -21.49
N LEU A 12 29.38 -5.03 -21.68
CA LEU A 12 30.24 -5.89 -22.49
C LEU A 12 30.41 -7.27 -21.86
N ASP A 13 30.54 -7.34 -20.54
CA ASP A 13 30.59 -8.59 -19.79
C ASP A 13 29.27 -9.38 -19.90
N LEU A 14 28.13 -8.69 -19.94
CA LEU A 14 26.82 -9.32 -20.14
C LEU A 14 26.77 -10.08 -21.47
N PHE A 15 27.28 -9.50 -22.56
CA PHE A 15 27.25 -10.17 -23.89
C PHE A 15 28.34 -11.22 -24.07
N THR A 16 29.46 -11.11 -23.35
CA THR A 16 30.59 -12.03 -23.48
C THR A 16 30.50 -13.25 -22.56
N SER A 17 29.72 -13.18 -21.48
CA SER A 17 29.58 -14.28 -20.51
C SER A 17 28.22 -15.00 -20.62
N PRO A 18 28.17 -16.26 -21.11
CA PRO A 18 26.91 -17.00 -21.27
C PRO A 18 26.13 -17.20 -19.95
N SER A 19 26.84 -17.30 -18.82
CA SER A 19 26.23 -17.48 -17.50
C SER A 19 25.44 -16.25 -17.05
N ARG A 20 25.89 -15.02 -17.35
CA ARG A 20 25.18 -13.79 -16.99
C ARG A 20 23.91 -13.61 -17.83
N LEU A 21 23.96 -13.95 -19.12
CA LEU A 21 22.77 -13.92 -19.98
C LEU A 21 21.67 -14.84 -19.43
N ILE A 22 22.02 -16.06 -19.05
CA ILE A 22 21.08 -17.01 -18.45
C ILE A 22 20.53 -16.47 -17.12
N ALA A 23 21.38 -15.90 -16.27
CA ALA A 23 20.96 -15.34 -14.99
C ALA A 23 19.96 -14.18 -15.16
N VAL A 24 20.22 -13.25 -16.08
CA VAL A 24 19.33 -12.11 -16.38
C VAL A 24 18.00 -12.58 -16.98
N LEU A 25 18.01 -13.60 -17.84
CA LEU A 25 16.78 -14.18 -18.38
C LEU A 25 15.93 -14.83 -17.29
N ILE A 26 16.54 -15.60 -16.39
CA ILE A 26 15.85 -16.22 -15.26
C ILE A 26 15.29 -15.15 -14.32
N GLU A 27 16.08 -14.12 -13.99
CA GLU A 27 15.63 -13.01 -13.14
C GLU A 27 14.49 -12.21 -13.80
N GLY A 28 14.59 -11.95 -15.11
CA GLY A 28 13.53 -11.32 -15.88
C GLY A 28 12.25 -12.13 -15.89
N LEU A 29 12.35 -13.46 -16.08
CA LEU A 29 11.20 -14.36 -16.04
C LEU A 29 10.58 -14.43 -14.64
N ALA A 30 11.39 -14.43 -13.59
CA ALA A 30 10.91 -14.39 -12.20
C ALA A 30 10.17 -13.08 -11.89
N LYS A 31 10.67 -11.92 -12.37
CA LYS A 31 9.95 -10.64 -12.25
C LYS A 31 8.66 -10.64 -13.07
N ALA A 32 8.70 -11.18 -14.30
CA ALA A 32 7.52 -11.27 -15.15
C ALA A 32 6.43 -12.16 -14.54
N SER A 33 6.79 -13.31 -13.96
CA SER A 33 5.81 -14.19 -13.29
C SER A 33 5.20 -13.53 -12.06
N LEU A 34 6.00 -12.78 -11.29
CA LEU A 34 5.51 -11.96 -10.19
C LEU A 34 4.52 -10.91 -10.68
N TYR A 35 4.82 -10.18 -11.76
CA TYR A 35 3.89 -9.19 -12.32
C TYR A 35 2.62 -9.83 -12.87
N VAL A 36 2.71 -10.98 -13.55
CA VAL A 36 1.53 -11.72 -14.03
C VAL A 36 0.66 -12.18 -12.85
N MET A 37 1.26 -12.67 -11.77
CA MET A 37 0.55 -13.09 -10.57
C MET A 37 -0.14 -11.90 -9.87
N ILE A 38 0.52 -10.75 -9.76
CA ILE A 38 -0.08 -9.53 -9.20
C ILE A 38 -1.25 -9.07 -10.09
N ALA A 39 -1.04 -9.02 -11.41
CA ALA A 39 -2.06 -8.58 -12.35
C ALA A 39 -3.28 -9.51 -12.36
N SER A 40 -3.09 -10.83 -12.32
CA SER A 40 -4.19 -11.80 -12.26
C SER A 40 -4.94 -11.70 -10.94
N GLY A 41 -4.24 -11.51 -9.82
CA GLY A 41 -4.84 -11.26 -8.52
C GLY A 41 -5.72 -10.01 -8.49
N LEU A 42 -5.21 -8.87 -8.97
CA LEU A 42 -5.98 -7.62 -9.09
C LEU A 42 -7.17 -7.77 -10.04
N THR A 43 -7.01 -8.47 -11.16
CA THR A 43 -8.11 -8.75 -12.10
C THR A 43 -9.20 -9.59 -11.45
N LEU A 44 -8.85 -10.61 -10.66
CA LEU A 44 -9.81 -11.42 -9.93
C LEU A 44 -10.53 -10.61 -8.84
N ILE A 45 -9.79 -9.81 -8.07
CA ILE A 45 -10.36 -8.94 -7.03
C ILE A 45 -11.37 -7.98 -7.66
N PHE A 46 -10.99 -7.23 -8.71
CA PHE A 46 -11.92 -6.30 -9.36
C PHE A 46 -13.01 -6.99 -10.18
N GLY A 47 -12.76 -8.20 -10.69
CA GLY A 47 -13.73 -8.97 -11.47
C GLY A 47 -14.81 -9.66 -10.62
N LEU A 48 -14.56 -9.86 -9.32
CA LEU A 48 -15.47 -10.54 -8.40
C LEU A 48 -16.13 -9.61 -7.37
N MET A 49 -15.66 -8.35 -7.23
CA MET A 49 -16.23 -7.40 -6.28
C MET A 49 -17.42 -6.66 -6.88
N ASP A 50 -18.53 -6.63 -6.14
CA ASP A 50 -19.71 -5.80 -6.47
C ASP A 50 -19.46 -4.31 -6.21
N VAL A 51 -18.56 -3.99 -5.28
CA VAL A 51 -18.19 -2.62 -4.92
C VAL A 51 -16.68 -2.47 -4.85
N ILE A 52 -16.12 -1.54 -5.63
CA ILE A 52 -14.68 -1.27 -5.67
C ILE A 52 -14.40 0.02 -4.90
N ASN A 53 -13.73 -0.11 -3.74
CA ASN A 53 -13.40 1.02 -2.86
C ASN A 53 -11.87 1.15 -2.68
N PHE A 54 -11.30 2.24 -3.20
CA PHE A 54 -9.88 2.58 -3.05
C PHE A 54 -9.56 3.45 -1.82
N ALA A 55 -10.58 4.00 -1.15
CA ALA A 55 -10.40 4.86 0.00
C ALA A 55 -9.80 4.11 1.19
N HIS A 56 -9.95 2.78 1.27
CA HIS A 56 -9.39 1.97 2.35
C HIS A 56 -7.87 2.18 2.53
N GLY A 57 -7.12 2.35 1.44
CA GLY A 57 -5.68 2.67 1.50
C GLY A 57 -5.42 4.05 2.13
N ALA A 58 -6.20 5.06 1.74
CA ALA A 58 -6.13 6.40 2.31
C ALA A 58 -6.47 6.39 3.81
N PHE A 59 -7.55 5.71 4.22
CA PHE A 59 -7.92 5.55 5.63
C PHE A 59 -6.81 4.87 6.45
N THR A 60 -6.14 3.87 5.89
CA THR A 60 -5.02 3.19 6.54
C THR A 60 -3.83 4.14 6.74
N MET A 61 -3.49 4.94 5.72
CA MET A 61 -2.46 5.97 5.82
C MET A 61 -2.81 7.03 6.86
N TYR A 62 -4.03 7.57 6.83
CA TYR A 62 -4.49 8.54 7.82
C TYR A 62 -4.41 7.96 9.24
N GLY A 63 -4.83 6.71 9.43
CA GLY A 63 -4.68 6.02 10.72
C GLY A 63 -3.24 5.92 11.20
N ALA A 64 -2.33 5.50 10.32
CA ALA A 64 -0.92 5.40 10.64
C ALA A 64 -0.30 6.75 11.03
N TYR A 65 -0.57 7.81 10.25
CA TYR A 65 -0.04 9.15 10.53
C TYR A 65 -0.66 9.78 11.77
N MET A 66 -1.98 9.64 11.98
CA MET A 66 -2.63 10.17 13.18
C MET A 66 -2.17 9.44 14.43
N ALA A 67 -2.05 8.11 14.38
CA ALA A 67 -1.54 7.31 15.50
C ALA A 67 -0.08 7.67 15.80
N GLY A 68 0.79 7.71 14.78
CA GLY A 68 2.18 8.11 14.94
C GLY A 68 2.32 9.53 15.49
N GLY A 69 1.56 10.48 14.95
CA GLY A 69 1.54 11.87 15.41
C GLY A 69 1.08 12.00 16.85
N LEU A 70 0.05 11.25 17.26
CA LEU A 70 -0.45 11.27 18.63
C LEU A 70 0.54 10.63 19.62
N ILE A 71 1.21 9.56 19.23
CA ILE A 71 2.30 8.94 20.02
C ILE A 71 3.44 9.93 20.26
N LEU A 72 3.82 10.69 19.23
CA LEU A 72 4.84 11.74 19.34
C LEU A 72 4.36 12.90 20.21
N ALA A 73 3.11 13.36 20.04
CA ALA A 73 2.54 14.48 20.77
C ALA A 73 2.40 14.20 22.28
N VAL A 74 2.11 12.96 22.65
CA VAL A 74 2.02 12.52 24.06
C VAL A 74 3.42 12.32 24.69
N GLY A 75 4.50 12.41 23.91
CA GLY A 75 5.86 12.22 24.41
C GLY A 75 6.11 10.79 24.88
N ALA A 76 5.47 9.80 24.25
CA ALA A 76 5.55 8.41 24.70
C ALA A 76 7.00 7.87 24.72
N ALA A 77 7.91 8.44 23.93
CA ALA A 77 9.32 8.06 23.90
C ALA A 77 10.05 8.28 25.24
N GLU A 78 9.59 9.20 26.08
CA GLU A 78 10.20 9.50 27.39
C GLU A 78 9.60 8.66 28.53
N MET A 79 8.58 7.84 28.23
CA MET A 79 7.88 7.04 29.23
C MET A 79 8.55 5.68 29.46
N GLY A 80 8.31 5.08 30.64
CA GLY A 80 8.73 3.71 30.92
C GLY A 80 8.01 2.68 30.03
N PHE A 81 8.67 1.56 29.73
CA PHE A 81 8.20 0.53 28.80
C PHE A 81 6.73 0.10 29.00
N ALA A 82 6.32 -0.16 30.25
CA ALA A 82 4.94 -0.55 30.56
C ALA A 82 3.92 0.54 30.19
N MET A 83 4.27 1.81 30.41
CA MET A 83 3.42 2.95 30.09
C MET A 83 3.32 3.18 28.58
N VAL A 84 4.42 2.97 27.84
CA VAL A 84 4.43 3.03 26.37
C VAL A 84 3.45 2.05 25.76
N ILE A 85 3.39 0.81 26.27
CA ILE A 85 2.45 -0.21 25.77
C ILE A 85 1.00 0.25 26.02
N VAL A 86 0.70 0.75 27.22
CA VAL A 86 -0.65 1.22 27.55
C VAL A 86 -1.05 2.40 26.65
N VAL A 87 -0.17 3.38 26.49
CA VAL A 87 -0.42 4.55 25.62
C VAL A 87 -0.58 4.11 24.17
N PHE A 88 0.24 3.18 23.67
CA PHE A 88 0.11 2.62 22.34
C PHE A 88 -1.26 1.98 22.10
N LEU A 89 -1.72 1.13 23.02
CA LEU A 89 -3.04 0.49 22.90
C LEU A 89 -4.19 1.51 22.97
N LEU A 90 -4.08 2.51 23.85
CA LEU A 90 -5.06 3.58 23.96
C LEU A 90 -5.12 4.45 22.69
N VAL A 91 -3.97 4.81 22.13
CA VAL A 91 -3.89 5.56 20.86
C VAL A 91 -4.49 4.73 19.74
N MET A 92 -4.12 3.44 19.64
CA MET A 92 -4.65 2.56 18.60
C MET A 92 -6.18 2.42 18.69
N LEU A 93 -6.73 2.23 19.90
CA LEU A 93 -8.17 2.20 20.12
C LEU A 93 -8.84 3.54 19.76
N THR A 94 -8.23 4.65 20.16
CA THR A 94 -8.76 5.99 19.89
C THR A 94 -8.82 6.27 18.39
N ILE A 95 -7.73 6.02 17.67
CA ILE A 95 -7.66 6.22 16.21
C ILE A 95 -8.60 5.26 15.48
N PHE A 96 -8.71 4.01 15.93
CA PHE A 96 -9.69 3.07 15.39
C PHE A 96 -11.12 3.61 15.50
N LEU A 97 -11.51 4.12 16.68
CA LEU A 97 -12.84 4.69 16.89
C LEU A 97 -13.09 5.93 16.03
N VAL A 98 -12.10 6.81 15.90
CA VAL A 98 -12.19 8.01 15.04
C VAL A 98 -12.38 7.61 13.59
N LEU A 99 -11.55 6.71 13.05
CA LEU A 99 -11.66 6.26 11.66
C LEU A 99 -12.94 5.45 11.42
N ALA A 100 -13.39 4.64 12.39
CA ALA A 100 -14.65 3.92 12.29
C ALA A 100 -15.84 4.88 12.20
N LEU A 101 -15.82 5.97 12.98
CA LEU A 101 -16.84 7.01 12.90
C LEU A 101 -16.81 7.71 11.54
N VAL A 102 -15.63 8.17 11.08
CA VAL A 102 -15.49 8.84 9.78
C VAL A 102 -15.91 7.91 8.65
N GLY A 103 -15.46 6.65 8.68
CA GLY A 103 -15.83 5.63 7.70
C GLY A 103 -17.34 5.36 7.67
N THR A 104 -17.98 5.30 8.85
CA THR A 104 -19.45 5.13 8.93
C THR A 104 -20.19 6.33 8.35
N VAL A 105 -19.73 7.55 8.63
CA VAL A 105 -20.32 8.77 8.05
C VAL A 105 -20.18 8.74 6.53
N MET A 106 -18.99 8.40 6.00
CA MET A 106 -18.74 8.28 4.56
C MET A 106 -19.59 7.19 3.91
N GLU A 107 -19.72 6.03 4.56
CA GLU A 107 -20.54 4.92 4.09
C GLU A 107 -22.01 5.33 3.91
N VAL A 108 -22.58 5.97 4.94
CA VAL A 108 -23.99 6.37 4.93
C VAL A 108 -24.25 7.58 4.03
N SER A 109 -23.29 8.50 3.93
CA SER A 109 -23.48 9.75 3.17
C SER A 109 -23.13 9.63 1.69
N LEU A 110 -22.16 8.80 1.30
CA LEU A 110 -21.75 8.69 -0.10
C LEU A 110 -21.94 7.26 -0.64
N ILE A 111 -21.31 6.27 -0.01
CA ILE A 111 -21.16 4.94 -0.62
C ILE A 111 -22.52 4.23 -0.78
N ARG A 112 -23.39 4.25 0.23
CA ARG A 112 -24.74 3.65 0.14
C ARG A 112 -25.58 4.21 -1.00
N ARG A 113 -25.37 5.46 -1.41
CA ARG A 113 -26.09 6.08 -2.54
C ARG A 113 -25.58 5.60 -3.90
N LEU A 114 -24.34 5.09 -3.95
CA LEU A 114 -23.67 4.68 -5.19
C LEU A 114 -23.75 3.16 -5.45
N TYR A 115 -24.32 2.37 -4.54
CA TYR A 115 -24.52 0.93 -4.75
C TYR A 115 -25.44 0.59 -5.92
N GLU A 116 -26.36 1.50 -6.28
CA GLU A 116 -27.27 1.32 -7.42
C GLU A 116 -26.62 1.70 -8.77
N TYR A 117 -25.40 2.26 -8.76
CA TYR A 117 -24.72 2.78 -9.94
C TYR A 117 -23.57 1.88 -10.41
N PRO A 118 -23.18 1.94 -11.70
CA PRO A 118 -22.06 1.16 -12.22
C PRO A 118 -20.77 1.33 -11.40
N PRO A 119 -19.93 0.29 -11.28
CA PRO A 119 -18.72 0.31 -10.44
C PRO A 119 -17.77 1.49 -10.68
N ILE A 120 -17.75 2.04 -11.90
CA ILE A 120 -16.88 3.16 -12.26
C ILE A 120 -17.17 4.43 -11.44
N PHE A 121 -18.42 4.67 -11.03
CA PHE A 121 -18.79 5.81 -10.18
C PHE A 121 -18.27 5.63 -8.76
N GLN A 122 -18.24 4.39 -8.26
CA GLN A 122 -17.71 4.07 -6.94
C GLN A 122 -16.19 4.24 -6.91
N ILE A 123 -15.51 3.87 -8.01
CA ILE A 123 -14.09 4.14 -8.19
C ILE A 123 -13.84 5.65 -8.19
N LEU A 124 -14.54 6.44 -9.01
CA LEU A 124 -14.35 7.90 -9.05
C LEU A 124 -14.59 8.59 -7.69
N LEU A 125 -15.52 8.07 -6.89
CA LEU A 125 -15.78 8.58 -5.54
C LEU A 125 -14.64 8.26 -4.56
N THR A 126 -14.03 7.09 -4.71
CA THR A 126 -13.02 6.58 -3.76
C THR A 126 -11.58 6.76 -4.24
N PHE A 127 -11.40 7.26 -5.46
CA PHE A 127 -10.14 7.52 -6.14
C PHE A 127 -10.03 9.03 -6.41
N GLY A 128 -9.48 9.77 -5.44
CA GLY A 128 -9.31 11.22 -5.45
C GLY A 128 -8.22 11.67 -4.50
#